data_AF-A0A1M6PCZ3-F1
#
_entry.id   AF-A0A1M6PCZ3-F1
#
_cell.length_a   1.000
_cell.length_b   1.000
_cell.length_c   1.000
_cell.angle_alpha   90.00
_cell.angle_beta   90.00
_cell.angle_gamma   90.00
#
_symmetry.space_group_name_H-M   'P 1'
#
loop_
_entity.id
_entity.type
_entity.pdbx_description
1 polymer ?
#
loop_
_entity_poly.entity_id
_entity_poly.type
_entity_poly.pdbx_seq_one_letter_code
_entity_poly.pdbx_strand_id
1 'polypeptide(L)' 'MLVGKKAPNFKTKAFINGEIKEISLEDFKDKWVVLCFYPGDFTFV' A
#
# COMPACT_ATOMS: atom_id res chain seq x y z
N MET A 1 -10.19 -14.53 -9.10
CA MET A 1 -10.52 -13.16 -9.56
C MET A 1 -10.75 -12.27 -8.34
N LEU A 2 -10.00 -11.16 -8.22
CA LEU A 2 -10.08 -10.21 -7.09
C LEU A 2 -10.92 -8.95 -7.39
N VAL A 3 -11.12 -8.65 -8.67
CA VAL A 3 -11.91 -7.49 -9.12
C VAL A 3 -13.35 -7.57 -8.60
N GLY A 4 -13.89 -6.44 -8.14
CA GLY A 4 -15.25 -6.31 -7.61
C GLY A 4 -15.44 -6.84 -6.17
N LYS A 5 -14.44 -7.50 -5.58
CA LYS A 5 -14.45 -7.89 -4.17
C LYS A 5 -13.85 -6.77 -3.30
N LYS A 6 -14.21 -6.75 -2.02
CA LYS A 6 -13.53 -5.89 -1.04
C LYS A 6 -12.03 -6.20 -1.06
N ALA A 7 -11.20 -5.16 -1.17
CA ALA A 7 -9.76 -5.32 -1.12
C ALA A 7 -9.33 -5.98 0.20
N PRO A 8 -8.40 -6.96 0.17
CA PRO A 8 -7.87 -7.57 1.39
C PRO A 8 -7.25 -6.51 2.28
N ASN A 9 -7.55 -6.57 3.56
CA ASN A 9 -6.91 -5.66 4.50
C ASN A 9 -5.42 -6.03 4.67
N PHE A 10 -4.60 -5.02 4.92
CA PHE A 10 -3.20 -5.17 5.29
C PHE A 10 -2.83 -4.10 6.33
N LYS A 11 -1.81 -4.41 7.12
CA LYS A 11 -1.16 -3.48 8.02
C LYS A 11 0.35 -3.65 7.88
N THR A 12 1.06 -2.56 7.61
CA THR A 12 2.49 -2.61 7.27
C THR A 12 3.20 -1.31 7.67
N LYS A 13 4.53 -1.34 7.64
CA LYS A 13 5.36 -0.14 7.78
C LYS A 13 5.59 0.50 6.41
N ALA A 14 5.47 1.81 6.33
CA ALA A 14 5.70 2.61 5.13
C ALA A 14 6.63 3.78 5.44
N PHE A 15 7.45 4.18 4.46
CA PHE A 15 8.27 5.38 4.55
C PHE A 15 7.50 6.58 4.00
N ILE A 16 7.18 7.55 4.86
CA ILE A 16 6.37 8.72 4.53
C ILE A 16 7.04 9.97 5.10
N ASN A 17 7.39 10.92 4.25
CA ASN A 17 7.99 12.21 4.63
C ASN A 17 9.24 12.08 5.52
N GLY A 18 10.13 11.13 5.22
CA GLY A 18 11.38 10.96 5.98
C GLY A 18 11.28 10.02 7.19
N GLU A 19 10.07 9.51 7.50
CA GLU A 19 9.82 8.70 8.70
C GLU A 19 9.20 7.35 8.35
N ILE A 20 9.47 6.34 9.18
CA ILE A 20 8.76 5.06 9.11
C ILE A 20 7.48 5.18 9.93
N LYS A 21 6.33 4.96 9.29
CA LYS A 21 5.00 4.98 9.91
C LYS A 21 4.31 3.65 9.71
N GLU A 22 3.52 3.24 10.69
CA GLU A 22 2.62 2.11 10.55
C GLU A 22 1.34 2.57 9.86
N ILE A 23 0.93 1.88 8.80
CA ILE A 23 -0.28 2.16 8.02
C ILE A 23 -1.10 0.89 7.83
N SER A 24 -2.40 1.08 7.59
CA SER A 24 -3.36 0.05 7.23
C SER A 24 -4.21 0.51 6.04
N LEU A 25 -4.88 -0.42 5.38
CA LEU A 25 -5.85 -0.05 4.34
C LEU A 25 -7.03 0.75 4.93
N GLU A 26 -7.40 0.51 6.20
CA GLU A 26 -8.47 1.26 6.87
C GLU A 26 -8.16 2.75 7.04
N ASP A 27 -6.89 3.15 7.15
CA ASP A 27 -6.51 4.56 7.29
C ASP A 27 -6.90 5.42 6.07
N PHE A 28 -7.20 4.75 4.94
CA PHE A 28 -7.62 5.37 3.68
C PHE A 28 -9.10 5.14 3.36
N LYS A 29 -9.91 4.76 4.35
CA LYS A 29 -11.35 4.60 4.17
C LYS A 29 -11.98 5.88 3.61
N ASP A 30 -12.99 5.70 2.76
CA ASP A 30 -13.74 6.77 2.09
C ASP A 30 -12.92 7.63 1.10
N LYS A 31 -11.70 7.17 0.75
CA LYS A 31 -10.88 7.72 -0.32
C LYS A 31 -10.69 6.69 -1.43
N TRP A 32 -10.49 7.18 -2.66
CA TRP A 32 -9.99 6.33 -3.74
C TRP A 32 -8.52 6.02 -3.51
N VAL A 33 -8.15 4.74 -3.59
CA VAL A 33 -6.79 4.25 -3.36
C VAL A 33 -6.33 3.50 -4.60
N VAL A 34 -5.12 3.83 -5.08
CA VAL A 34 -4.41 3.06 -6.10
C VAL A 34 -3.24 2.36 -5.41
N LEU A 35 -3.20 1.03 -5.49
CA LEU A 35 -2.14 0.21 -4.92
C LEU A 35 -1.23 -0.31 -6.04
N CYS A 36 0.01 0.15 -6.08
CA CYS A 36 1.01 -0.25 -7.06
C CYS A 36 2.04 -1.18 -6.41
N PHE A 37 2.24 -2.35 -7.01
CA PHE A 37 3.33 -3.25 -6.66
C PHE A 37 4.46 -3.07 -7.68
N TYR A 38 5.69 -3.02 -7.22
CA TYR A 38 6.88 -2.98 -8.07
C TYR A 38 7.90 -4.04 -7.60
N PRO A 39 8.82 -4.50 -8.46
CA PRO A 39 9.65 -5.67 -8.17
C PRO A 39 10.63 -5.52 -7.00
N GLY A 40 11.21 -4.33 -6.82
CA GLY A 40 12.15 -4.06 -5.74
C GLY A 40 12.91 -2.76 -5.94
N ASP A 41 13.44 -2.24 -4.83
CA ASP A 41 14.34 -1.08 -4.82
C ASP A 41 15.73 -1.47 -5.33
N PHE A 42 16.44 -0.52 -5.95
CA PHE A 42 17.83 -0.67 -6.41
C PHE A 42 18.08 -1.91 -7.27
N THR A 43 17.17 -2.19 -8.21
CA THR A 43 17.35 -3.26 -9.20
C THR A 43 18.44 -2.90 -10.21
N PHE A 44 18.96 -3.91 -10.90
CA PHE A 44 19.96 -3.74 -11.95
C PHE A 44 19.36 -2.97 -13.14
N VAL A 45 20.05 -1.92 -13.60
CA VAL A 45 19.74 -1.16 -14.82
C VAL A 45 20.77 -1.47 -15.89
#